data_AF-A0A847XRK1-F1
#
_entry.id   AF-A0A847XRK1-F1
#
_cell.length_a   1.000
_cell.length_b   1.000
_cell.length_c   1.000
_cell.angle_alpha   90.00
_cell.angle_beta   90.00
_cell.angle_gamma   90.00
#
_symmetry.space_group_name_H-M   'P 1'
#
loop_
_entity.id
_entity.type
_entity.pdbx_description
1 polymer ?
#
loop_
_entity_poly.entity_id
_entity_poly.type
_entity_poly.pdbx_seq_one_letter_code
_entity_poly.pdbx_strand_id
1 'polypeptide(L)'
;MLSINGSIIKRVSAIVLFILLSKWQIYCQETILNSVFTFGEGTIKTDSALNIISKRTGFNFTYDSRLINPDNKINMTFNDEKLEVILDSILQNDSLVYSVIDKYIII
;
A
#
# COMPACT_ATOMS: atom_id res chain seq x y z
N MET A 1 -1.81 -4.86 -56.74
CA MET A 1 -0.58 -4.30 -56.11
C MET A 1 -0.99 -3.11 -55.27
N LEU A 2 -1.02 -3.25 -53.94
CA LEU A 2 -1.41 -2.16 -53.04
C LEU A 2 -0.29 -1.11 -53.01
N SER A 3 -0.62 0.12 -53.43
CA SER A 3 0.29 1.27 -53.43
C SER A 3 0.61 1.66 -51.98
N ILE A 4 1.82 1.33 -51.53
CA ILE A 4 2.28 1.65 -50.18
C ILE A 4 2.68 3.12 -50.17
N ASN A 5 1.71 3.97 -49.84
CA ASN A 5 1.88 5.41 -49.77
C ASN A 5 2.67 5.77 -48.50
N GLY A 6 3.84 6.43 -48.63
CA GLY A 6 4.77 6.66 -47.51
C GLY A 6 4.20 7.43 -46.31
N SER A 7 3.12 8.19 -46.50
CA SER A 7 2.38 8.85 -45.40
C SER A 7 1.64 7.86 -44.51
N ILE A 8 1.15 6.74 -45.06
CA ILE A 8 0.42 5.69 -44.34
C ILE A 8 1.39 4.91 -43.44
N ILE A 9 2.60 4.61 -43.92
CA ILE A 9 3.64 3.94 -43.10
C ILE A 9 4.02 4.81 -41.90
N LYS A 10 4.18 6.12 -42.08
CA LYS A 10 4.52 7.03 -40.97
C LYS A 10 3.42 7.08 -39.91
N ARG A 11 2.15 7.09 -40.33
CA ARG A 11 1.00 7.07 -39.41
C ARG A 11 0.89 5.74 -38.67
N VAL A 12 1.07 4.61 -39.36
CA VAL A 12 1.06 3.27 -38.74
C VAL A 12 2.24 3.11 -37.77
N SER A 13 3.43 3.60 -38.12
CA SER A 13 4.60 3.59 -37.24
C SER A 13 4.36 4.43 -35.96
N ALA A 14 3.75 5.61 -36.09
CA ALA A 14 3.41 6.43 -34.93
C ALA A 14 2.39 5.76 -33.99
N ILE A 15 1.39 5.07 -34.54
CA ILE A 15 0.38 4.32 -33.75
C ILE A 15 1.04 3.14 -33.02
N VAL A 16 1.93 2.41 -33.70
CA VAL A 16 2.70 1.31 -33.08
C VAL A 16 3.60 1.84 -31.95
N LEU A 17 4.26 2.98 -32.15
CA LEU A 17 5.09 3.62 -31.12
C LEU A 17 4.25 4.05 -29.90
N PHE A 18 3.05 4.56 -30.13
CA PHE A 18 2.13 4.96 -29.05
C PHE A 18 1.66 3.75 -28.23
N ILE A 19 1.34 2.63 -28.88
CA ILE A 19 0.95 1.37 -28.23
C ILE A 19 2.14 0.74 -27.48
N LEU A 20 3.37 0.95 -27.97
CA LEU A 20 4.58 0.50 -27.28
C LEU A 20 4.82 1.28 -25.97
N LEU A 21 4.58 2.60 -26.00
CA LEU A 21 4.72 3.49 -24.84
C LEU A 21 3.63 3.28 -23.78
N SER A 22 2.43 2.84 -24.17
CA SER A 22 1.34 2.57 -23.23
C SER A 22 1.51 1.28 -22.42
N LYS A 23 2.55 0.47 -22.67
CA LYS A 23 2.83 -0.75 -21.88
C LYS A 23 3.48 -0.48 -20.51
N TRP A 24 3.67 0.78 -20.12
CA TRP A 24 4.34 1.12 -18.86
C TRP A 24 3.44 1.13 -17.61
N GLN A 25 2.14 0.89 -17.75
CA GLN A 25 1.25 0.74 -16.60
C GLN A 25 1.27 -0.71 -16.09
N ILE A 26 2.45 -1.19 -15.72
CA ILE A 26 2.58 -2.42 -14.95
C ILE A 26 2.39 -2.03 -13.48
N TYR A 27 1.39 -2.64 -12.86
CA TYR A 27 1.03 -2.52 -11.46
C TYR A 27 2.20 -2.91 -10.55
N CYS A 28 3.13 -1.97 -10.31
CA CYS A 28 4.13 -2.06 -9.24
C CYS A 28 3.57 -1.52 -7.91
N GLN A 29 2.26 -1.69 -7.68
CA GLN A 29 1.72 -1.46 -6.35
C GLN A 29 1.91 -2.75 -5.57
N GLU A 30 3.16 -3.03 -5.18
CA GLU A 30 3.37 -3.97 -4.07
C GLU A 30 2.66 -3.37 -2.88
N THR A 31 1.63 -4.07 -2.41
CA THR A 31 0.84 -3.63 -1.27
C THR A 31 1.79 -3.42 -0.09
N ILE A 32 1.83 -2.21 0.47
CA ILE A 32 2.67 -1.85 1.64
C ILE A 32 2.49 -2.84 2.81
N LEU A 33 1.31 -3.49 2.89
CA LEU A 33 0.99 -4.58 3.80
C LEU A 33 2.01 -5.74 3.75
N ASN A 34 2.62 -6.02 2.60
CA ASN A 34 3.66 -7.05 2.43
C ASN A 34 5.08 -6.57 2.73
N SER A 35 5.28 -5.27 2.99
CA SER A 35 6.58 -4.73 3.37
C SER A 35 6.92 -5.12 4.81
N VAL A 36 8.18 -5.46 5.03
CA VAL A 36 8.66 -6.01 6.29
C VAL A 36 9.26 -4.90 7.16
N PHE A 37 8.89 -4.87 8.44
CA PHE A 37 9.30 -3.83 9.39
C PHE A 37 9.70 -4.42 10.74
N THR A 38 10.60 -3.70 11.41
CA THR A 38 11.07 -4.01 12.77
C THR A 38 10.75 -2.84 13.69
N PHE A 39 10.00 -3.11 14.75
CA PHE A 39 9.61 -2.16 15.80
C PHE A 39 10.03 -2.70 17.17
N GLY A 40 10.59 -1.84 18.02
CA GLY A 40 11.13 -2.22 19.34
C GLY A 40 10.73 -1.24 20.43
N GLU A 41 9.46 -0.82 20.43
CA GLU A 41 8.94 0.24 21.32
C GLU A 41 8.32 -0.32 22.62
N GLY A 42 8.19 -1.64 22.75
CA GLY A 42 7.63 -2.27 23.95
C GLY A 42 6.11 -2.06 24.07
N THR A 43 5.58 -1.93 25.30
CA THR A 43 4.14 -1.76 25.52
C THR A 43 3.72 -0.30 25.42
N ILE A 44 2.95 0.03 24.38
CA ILE A 44 2.47 1.40 24.12
C ILE A 44 0.96 1.40 23.82
N LYS A 45 0.36 2.59 23.74
CA LYS A 45 -1.04 2.74 23.33
C LYS A 45 -1.21 2.45 21.84
N THR A 46 -2.38 1.96 21.47
CA THR A 46 -2.76 1.66 20.07
C THR A 46 -2.63 2.89 19.18
N ASP A 47 -3.10 4.06 19.64
CA ASP A 47 -2.96 5.31 18.90
C ASP A 47 -1.48 5.70 18.68
N SER A 48 -0.64 5.51 19.70
CA SER A 48 0.79 5.79 19.61
C SER A 48 1.48 4.82 18.63
N ALA A 49 1.10 3.56 18.63
CA ALA A 49 1.62 2.56 17.70
C ALA A 49 1.27 2.90 16.25
N LEU A 50 0.00 3.21 15.97
CA LEU A 50 -0.44 3.62 14.63
C LEU A 50 0.27 4.89 14.16
N ASN A 51 0.49 5.86 15.05
CA ASN A 51 1.25 7.07 14.74
C ASN A 51 2.73 6.77 14.43
N ILE A 52 3.38 5.87 15.17
CA ILE A 52 4.76 5.46 14.91
C ILE A 52 4.88 4.76 13.55
N ILE A 53 3.96 3.84 13.26
CA ILE A 53 3.89 3.17 11.95
C ILE A 53 3.65 4.20 10.86
N SER A 54 2.75 5.15 11.07
CA SER A 54 2.45 6.22 10.11
C SER A 54 3.69 7.05 9.78
N LYS A 55 4.45 7.46 10.81
CA LYS A 55 5.69 8.21 10.63
C LYS A 55 6.75 7.43 9.85
N ARG A 56 6.82 6.11 10.04
CA ARG A 56 7.85 5.26 9.40
C ARG A 56 7.49 4.83 7.98
N THR A 57 6.22 4.56 7.74
CA THR A 57 5.72 4.08 6.44
C THR A 57 5.27 5.22 5.52
N GLY A 58 4.93 6.38 6.09
CA GLY A 58 4.35 7.51 5.35
C GLY A 58 2.86 7.37 5.04
N PHE A 59 2.20 6.33 5.58
CA PHE A 59 0.77 6.08 5.41
C PHE A 59 -0.01 6.60 6.62
N ASN A 60 -1.16 7.21 6.37
CA ASN A 60 -2.08 7.65 7.40
C ASN A 60 -3.11 6.56 7.66
N PHE A 61 -3.42 6.30 8.92
CA PHE A 61 -4.47 5.35 9.30
C PHE A 61 -5.80 6.09 9.47
N THR A 62 -6.87 5.53 8.94
CA THR A 62 -8.24 5.99 9.18
C THR A 62 -9.05 4.81 9.67
N TYR A 63 -9.73 4.98 10.80
CA TYR A 63 -10.44 3.89 11.45
C TYR A 63 -11.67 4.39 12.21
N ASP A 64 -12.65 3.49 12.40
CA ASP A 64 -13.80 3.73 13.26
C ASP A 64 -13.43 3.49 14.74
N SER A 65 -13.61 4.51 15.60
CA SER A 65 -13.31 4.45 17.04
C SER A 65 -14.19 3.46 17.81
N ARG A 66 -15.27 2.94 17.19
CA ARG A 66 -16.09 1.86 17.74
C ARG A 66 -15.45 0.49 17.55
N LEU A 67 -14.60 0.35 16.54
CA LEU A 67 -13.92 -0.91 16.20
C LEU A 67 -12.53 -0.99 16.85
N ILE A 68 -11.87 0.16 17.01
CA ILE A 68 -10.52 0.25 17.57
C ILE A 68 -10.54 1.15 18.80
N ASN A 69 -10.08 0.62 19.93
CA ASN A 69 -9.90 1.41 21.14
C ASN A 69 -8.49 2.04 21.17
N PRO A 70 -8.33 3.36 20.96
CA PRO A 70 -7.02 4.02 20.90
C PRO A 70 -6.24 3.96 22.22
N ASP A 71 -6.94 3.82 23.35
CA ASP A 71 -6.34 3.76 24.68
C ASP A 71 -5.88 2.36 25.10
N ASN A 72 -6.17 1.34 24.28
CA ASN A 72 -5.72 -0.01 24.59
C ASN A 72 -4.19 -0.11 24.52
N LYS A 73 -3.61 -0.88 25.44
CA LYS A 73 -2.17 -1.13 25.49
C LYS A 73 -1.83 -2.36 24.66
N ILE A 74 -0.88 -2.20 23.76
CA ILE A 74 -0.42 -3.25 22.85
C ILE A 74 1.09 -3.38 22.93
N ASN A 75 1.60 -4.58 22.64
CA ASN A 75 3.03 -4.81 22.55
C ASN A 75 3.51 -4.53 21.12
N MET A 76 4.27 -3.46 20.95
CA MET A 76 4.86 -3.05 19.68
C MET A 76 6.31 -3.54 19.57
N THR A 77 6.47 -4.86 19.67
CA THR A 77 7.77 -5.53 19.52
C THR A 77 7.66 -6.54 18.38
N PHE A 78 8.10 -6.15 17.20
CA PHE A 78 8.00 -6.92 15.97
C PHE A 78 9.38 -6.97 15.31
N ASN A 79 9.82 -8.15 14.89
CA ASN A 79 11.14 -8.34 14.28
C ASN A 79 10.98 -8.94 12.90
N ASP A 80 11.28 -8.15 11.87
CA ASP A 80 11.20 -8.59 10.47
C ASP A 80 9.81 -9.16 10.11
N GLU A 81 8.76 -8.47 10.55
CA GLU A 81 7.37 -8.88 10.30
C GLU A 81 6.69 -8.01 9.25
N LYS A 82 5.78 -8.61 8.49
CA LYS A 82 4.97 -7.89 7.50
C LYS A 82 4.07 -6.88 8.20
N LEU A 83 3.87 -5.72 7.55
CA LEU A 83 2.97 -4.69 8.05
C LEU A 83 1.54 -5.21 8.30
N GLU A 84 1.05 -6.13 7.47
CA GLU A 84 -0.24 -6.81 7.67
C GLU A 84 -0.31 -7.51 9.03
N VAL A 85 0.67 -8.36 9.34
CA VAL A 85 0.75 -9.12 10.59
C VAL A 85 0.91 -8.19 11.80
N ILE A 86 1.70 -7.13 11.63
CA ILE A 86 1.87 -6.10 12.65
C ILE A 86 0.53 -5.43 12.95
N LEU A 87 -0.23 -5.05 11.92
CA LEU A 87 -1.55 -4.43 12.08
C LEU A 87 -2.55 -5.40 12.72
N ASP A 88 -2.58 -6.66 12.30
CA ASP A 88 -3.44 -7.67 12.91
C ASP A 88 -3.17 -7.84 14.41
N SER A 89 -1.89 -7.92 14.79
CA SER A 89 -1.46 -8.05 16.19
C SER A 89 -1.81 -6.80 17.02
N ILE A 90 -1.68 -5.61 16.45
CA ILE A 90 -2.04 -4.34 17.09
C ILE A 90 -3.54 -4.23 17.30
N LEU A 91 -4.32 -4.67 16.32
CA LEU A 91 -5.76 -4.50 16.31
C LEU A 91 -6.50 -5.61 17.04
N GLN A 92 -5.83 -6.75 17.31
CA GLN A 92 -6.36 -7.90 18.05
C GLN A 92 -7.70 -8.41 17.48
N ASN A 93 -7.96 -8.17 16.19
CA ASN A 93 -9.25 -8.39 15.57
C ASN A 93 -9.05 -8.99 14.17
N ASP A 94 -9.18 -10.31 14.08
CA ASP A 94 -8.91 -11.11 12.87
C ASP A 94 -9.89 -10.85 11.70
N SER A 95 -10.87 -9.95 11.88
CA SER A 95 -11.92 -9.67 10.90
C SER A 95 -11.86 -8.27 10.29
N LEU A 96 -10.82 -7.49 10.60
CA LEU A 96 -10.66 -6.17 10.00
C LEU A 96 -10.13 -6.29 8.58
N VAL A 97 -10.81 -5.63 7.65
CA VAL A 97 -10.43 -5.62 6.23
C VAL A 97 -9.66 -4.36 5.95
N TYR A 98 -8.37 -4.50 5.66
CA TYR A 98 -7.51 -3.37 5.31
C TYR A 98 -7.69 -2.99 3.85
N SER A 99 -7.96 -1.72 3.59
CA SER A 99 -7.89 -1.16 2.24
C SER A 99 -6.83 -0.07 2.16
N VAL A 100 -5.83 -0.28 1.30
CA VAL A 100 -4.80 0.72 1.02
C VAL A 100 -5.25 1.56 -0.17
N ILE A 101 -5.61 2.81 0.09
CA ILE A 101 -6.00 3.78 -0.93
C ILE A 101 -5.01 4.93 -0.89
N ASP A 102 -4.15 5.00 -1.91
CA ASP A 102 -3.06 5.96 -2.04
C ASP A 102 -2.09 5.98 -0.84
N LYS A 103 -2.29 6.94 0.09
CA LYS A 103 -1.50 7.11 1.33
C LYS A 103 -2.33 6.83 2.58
N TYR A 104 -3.52 6.29 2.43
CA TYR A 104 -4.42 5.97 3.54
C TYR A 104 -4.61 4.47 3.65
N ILE A 105 -4.51 3.98 4.88
CA ILE A 105 -4.91 2.63 5.25
C ILE A 105 -6.24 2.78 5.99
N ILE A 106 -7.31 2.31 5.37
CA ILE A 106 -8.66 2.35 5.90
C ILE A 106 -8.95 1.01 6.58
N ILE A 107 -9.41 1.10 7.83
CA ILE A 107 -9.73 -0.01 8.73
C ILE A 107 -11.19 0.10 9.17
#